data_AF-W5NBL3-F1
#
_entry.id   AF-W5NBL3-F1
#
_cell.length_a   1.000
_cell.length_b   1.000
_cell.length_c   1.000
_cell.angle_alpha   90.00
_cell.angle_beta   90.00
_cell.angle_gamma   90.00
#
_symmetry.space_group_name_H-M   'P 1'
#
loop_
_entity.id
_entity.type
_entity.pdbx_description
1 polymer ?
#
loop_
_entity_poly.entity_id
_entity_poly.type
_entity_poly.pdbx_seq_one_letter_code
_entity_poly.pdbx_strand_id
1 'polypeptide(L)'
;MNVQRYRWRERESEETGLEELQALRDEATERKFPDNELLQRLNTTIADTEHSVTVCGELLTHTHSRRMTLDELKAFVDRMHSLPCVISQLDEVKALLETVEQFQRSARSVLKGAELSPACPEELEALLEQGSRLAAEPPECALLRGLQEQGRWLEESVAVETAMAELQELLTIAERWEEKAQICLEDRYSAQ
;
A
#
# COMPACT_ATOMS: atom_id res chain seq x y z
N MET A 1 30.25 0.67 56.66
CA MET A 1 30.81 0.15 55.39
C MET A 1 29.67 -0.05 54.43
N ASN A 2 29.69 0.70 53.33
CA ASN A 2 28.59 0.93 52.40
C ASN A 2 28.27 -0.32 51.55
N VAL A 3 27.12 -0.94 51.80
CA VAL A 3 26.58 -2.04 50.97
C VAL A 3 25.48 -1.55 50.01
N GLN A 4 25.37 -0.24 49.77
CA GLN A 4 24.33 0.33 48.88
C GLN A 4 24.85 0.83 47.52
N ARG A 5 26.09 0.51 47.13
CA ARG A 5 26.70 1.07 45.91
C ARG A 5 26.65 0.21 44.65
N TYR A 6 25.98 -0.95 44.67
CA TYR A 6 25.98 -1.88 43.53
C TYR A 6 24.59 -2.39 43.17
N ARG A 7 23.57 -1.52 43.19
CA ARG A 7 22.25 -1.86 42.61
C ARG A 7 21.91 -1.05 41.34
N TRP A 8 22.90 -0.36 40.77
CA TRP A 8 22.76 0.51 39.60
C TRP A 8 23.40 -0.05 38.32
N ARG A 9 23.62 -1.37 38.23
CA ARG A 9 24.28 -1.97 37.04
C ARG A 9 23.68 -3.29 36.56
N GLU A 10 22.43 -3.56 36.91
CA GLU A 10 21.77 -4.82 36.52
C GLU A 10 20.35 -4.61 35.96
N ARG A 11 20.07 -3.38 35.48
CA ARG A 11 18.92 -3.09 34.62
C ARG A 11 19.38 -2.41 33.33
N GLU A 12 20.56 -2.83 32.86
CA GLU A 12 21.23 -2.32 31.66
C GLU A 12 21.05 -3.33 30.51
N SER A 13 19.83 -3.81 30.33
CA SER A 13 19.41 -4.50 29.11
C SER A 13 18.00 -4.05 28.78
N GLU A 14 17.92 -3.46 27.60
CA GLU A 14 16.71 -3.24 26.81
C GLU A 14 15.79 -2.11 27.32
N GLU A 15 15.99 -0.96 26.65
CA GLU A 15 14.95 -0.02 26.27
C GLU A 15 14.62 1.07 27.30
N THR A 16 15.21 2.26 27.14
CA THR A 16 14.75 3.48 27.84
C THR A 16 13.32 3.79 27.40
N GLY A 17 12.34 3.41 28.22
CA GLY A 17 10.93 3.72 27.99
C GLY A 17 10.66 5.23 28.08
N LEU A 18 9.56 5.68 27.46
CA LEU A 18 9.08 7.06 27.54
C LEU A 18 9.00 7.57 29.01
N GLU A 19 8.71 6.67 29.95
CA GLU A 19 8.66 6.93 31.39
C GLU A 19 10.03 7.33 31.99
N GLU A 20 11.13 6.75 31.51
CA GLU A 20 12.48 7.10 31.98
C GLU A 20 12.92 8.47 31.45
N LEU A 21 12.52 8.82 30.23
CA LEU A 21 12.76 10.15 29.67
C LEU A 21 11.93 11.22 30.41
N GLN A 22 10.67 10.93 30.75
CA GLN A 22 9.83 11.80 31.58
C GLN A 22 10.39 11.97 33.01
N ALA A 23 10.92 10.90 33.61
CA ALA A 23 11.57 10.96 34.92
C ALA A 23 12.85 11.82 34.92
N LEU A 24 13.66 11.73 33.87
CA LEU A 24 14.86 12.56 33.68
C LEU A 24 14.51 14.05 33.49
N ARG A 25 13.39 14.35 32.81
CA ARG A 25 12.85 15.71 32.71
C ARG A 25 12.45 16.21 34.09
N ASP A 26 11.70 15.44 34.86
CA ASP A 26 11.20 15.84 36.17
C ASP A 26 12.36 16.09 37.15
N GLU A 27 13.37 15.21 37.19
CA GLU A 27 14.59 15.40 37.99
C GLU A 27 15.37 16.68 37.58
N ALA A 28 15.44 16.97 36.28
CA ALA A 28 16.11 18.17 35.78
C ALA A 28 15.34 19.47 36.10
N THR A 29 14.00 19.44 36.13
CA THR A 29 13.17 20.56 36.58
C THR A 29 13.26 20.79 38.09
N GLU A 30 13.34 19.70 38.87
CA GLU A 30 13.44 19.74 40.33
C GLU A 30 14.81 20.27 40.77
N ARG A 31 15.86 19.96 40.01
CA ARG A 31 17.23 20.49 40.22
C ARG A 31 17.44 21.93 39.74
N LYS A 32 16.42 22.59 39.20
CA LYS A 32 16.46 23.99 38.76
C LYS A 32 17.65 24.30 37.84
N PHE A 33 17.84 23.49 36.80
CA PHE A 33 18.73 23.86 35.70
C PHE A 33 17.98 24.82 34.76
N PRO A 34 18.25 26.14 34.75
CA PRO A 34 17.60 27.05 33.80
C PRO A 34 18.09 26.74 32.38
N ASP A 35 17.15 26.59 31.44
CA ASP A 35 17.32 26.43 29.98
C ASP A 35 18.65 25.82 29.52
N ASN A 36 18.79 24.51 29.71
CA ASN A 36 19.89 23.74 29.13
C ASN A 36 19.46 23.20 27.76
N GLU A 37 20.31 23.31 26.73
CA GLU A 37 20.06 22.70 25.41
C GLU A 37 19.76 21.21 25.50
N LEU A 38 20.33 20.53 26.51
CA LEU A 38 20.04 19.12 26.79
C LEU A 38 18.59 18.89 27.26
N LEU A 39 18.03 19.80 28.06
CA LEU A 39 16.64 19.76 28.49
C LEU A 39 15.69 20.05 27.32
N GLN A 40 16.04 21.00 26.45
CA GLN A 40 15.26 21.26 25.24
C GLN A 40 15.28 20.05 24.30
N ARG A 41 16.45 19.47 24.03
CA ARG A 41 16.58 18.23 23.24
C ARG A 41 15.80 17.07 23.85
N LEU A 42 15.84 16.89 25.17
CA LEU A 42 15.07 15.86 25.86
C LEU A 42 13.56 16.08 25.69
N ASN A 43 13.08 17.31 25.86
CA ASN A 43 11.68 17.66 25.66
C ASN A 43 11.24 17.46 24.21
N THR A 44 12.09 17.77 23.23
CA THR A 44 11.81 17.50 21.81
C THR A 44 11.69 16.01 21.56
N THR A 45 12.63 15.20 22.06
CA THR A 45 12.57 13.75 21.93
C THR A 45 11.31 13.16 22.58
N ILE A 46 10.94 13.61 23.78
CA ILE A 46 9.70 13.16 24.45
C ILE A 46 8.46 13.52 23.61
N ALA A 47 8.37 14.76 23.12
CA ALA A 47 7.26 15.19 22.29
C ALA A 47 7.19 14.41 20.96
N ASP A 48 8.33 14.13 20.34
CA ASP A 48 8.43 13.33 19.11
C ASP A 48 8.02 11.87 19.35
N THR A 49 8.37 11.29 20.51
CA THR A 49 7.93 9.95 20.92
C THR A 49 6.41 9.92 21.17
N GLU A 50 5.86 10.86 21.94
CA GLU A 50 4.42 10.94 22.22
C GLU A 50 3.60 11.16 20.95
N HIS A 51 4.09 12.01 20.05
CA HIS A 51 3.49 12.21 18.73
C HIS A 51 3.51 10.91 17.92
N SER A 52 4.64 10.21 17.90
CA SER A 52 4.76 8.94 17.18
C SER A 52 3.80 7.88 17.72
N VAL A 53 3.69 7.72 19.05
CA VAL A 53 2.73 6.80 19.68
C VAL A 53 1.28 7.16 19.33
N THR A 54 0.95 8.45 19.30
CA THR A 54 -0.39 8.94 18.94
C THR A 54 -0.72 8.60 17.48
N VAL A 55 0.20 8.90 16.56
CA VAL A 55 0.04 8.58 15.13
C VAL A 55 -0.06 7.07 14.91
N CYS A 56 0.72 6.24 15.62
CA CYS A 56 0.57 4.78 15.58
C CYS A 56 -0.85 4.34 15.99
N GLY A 57 -1.36 4.87 17.10
CA GLY A 57 -2.71 4.56 17.58
C GLY A 57 -3.80 4.94 16.57
N GLU A 58 -3.69 6.12 15.96
CA GLU A 58 -4.64 6.58 14.93
C GLU A 58 -4.57 5.74 13.65
N LEU A 59 -3.36 5.33 13.23
CA LEU A 59 -3.15 4.46 12.06
C LEU A 59 -3.72 3.06 12.28
N LEU A 60 -3.45 2.45 13.43
CA LEU A 60 -3.93 1.11 13.77
C LEU A 60 -5.46 1.08 13.94
N THR A 61 -6.04 2.15 14.48
CA THR A 61 -7.50 2.27 14.65
C THR A 61 -8.23 2.72 13.38
N HIS A 62 -7.51 2.99 12.28
CA HIS A 62 -8.07 3.53 11.02
C HIS A 62 -8.86 4.84 11.23
N THR A 63 -8.59 5.56 12.31
CA THR A 63 -9.24 6.85 12.63
C THR A 63 -8.45 8.03 12.10
N HIS A 64 -7.24 7.78 11.60
CA HIS A 64 -6.37 8.80 11.04
C HIS A 64 -7.08 9.48 9.86
N SER A 65 -7.48 10.75 10.04
CA SER A 65 -8.31 11.51 9.08
C SER A 65 -7.62 11.75 7.74
N ARG A 66 -6.30 11.55 7.65
CA ARG A 66 -5.52 11.78 6.44
C ARG A 66 -4.77 10.51 6.05
N ARG A 67 -5.18 9.82 4.99
CA ARG A 67 -4.42 8.66 4.49
C ARG A 67 -2.97 9.09 4.21
N MET A 68 -2.01 8.41 4.80
CA MET A 68 -0.59 8.67 4.56
C MET A 68 -0.17 7.96 3.28
N THR A 69 0.80 8.51 2.55
CA THR A 69 1.41 7.79 1.42
C THR A 69 2.37 6.71 1.92
N LEU A 70 2.70 5.74 1.06
CA LEU A 70 3.70 4.72 1.42
C LEU A 70 5.04 5.35 1.81
N ASP A 71 5.47 6.39 1.10
CA ASP A 71 6.74 7.08 1.39
C ASP A 71 6.68 7.80 2.74
N GLU A 72 5.54 8.39 3.10
CA GLU A 72 5.32 8.98 4.42
C GLU A 72 5.33 7.92 5.53
N LEU A 73 4.74 6.74 5.29
CA LEU A 73 4.75 5.62 6.24
C LEU A 73 6.18 5.09 6.44
N LYS A 74 6.96 4.96 5.37
CA LYS A 74 8.39 4.57 5.45
C LYS A 74 9.22 5.58 6.20
N ALA A 75 9.09 6.86 5.86
CA ALA A 75 9.76 7.95 6.57
C ALA A 75 9.34 8.01 8.06
N PHE A 76 8.11 7.64 8.38
CA PHE A 76 7.64 7.56 9.76
C PHE A 76 8.28 6.39 10.53
N VAL A 77 8.39 5.21 9.92
CA VAL A 77 9.13 4.06 10.52
C VAL A 77 10.60 4.40 10.73
N ASP A 78 11.24 5.07 9.77
CA ASP A 78 12.64 5.52 9.90
C ASP A 78 12.81 6.54 11.03
N ARG A 79 11.88 7.49 11.16
CA ARG A 79 11.85 8.43 12.30
C ARG A 79 11.71 7.68 13.62
N MET A 80 10.80 6.71 13.73
CA MET A 80 10.64 5.92 14.94
C MET A 80 11.89 5.09 15.28
N HIS A 81 12.58 4.55 14.28
CA HIS A 81 13.84 3.83 14.48
C HIS A 81 15.01 4.77 14.88
N SER A 82 14.93 6.05 14.53
CA SER A 82 15.93 7.06 14.91
C SER A 82 15.74 7.59 16.34
N LEU A 83 14.60 7.31 16.97
CA LEU A 83 14.34 7.72 18.34
C LEU A 83 15.09 6.80 19.32
N PRO A 84 15.64 7.34 20.41
CA PRO A 84 16.36 6.56 21.42
C PRO A 84 15.43 5.74 22.34
N CYS A 85 14.12 5.73 22.08
CA CYS A 85 13.11 5.07 22.90
C CYS A 85 12.49 3.90 22.14
N VAL A 86 12.05 2.87 22.87
CA VAL A 86 11.28 1.78 22.25
C VAL A 86 9.81 2.08 22.29
N ILE A 87 9.23 2.04 21.09
CA ILE A 87 7.81 2.20 20.84
C ILE A 87 7.26 0.80 20.63
N SER A 88 6.41 0.32 21.55
CA SER A 88 5.84 -1.03 21.50
C SER A 88 4.98 -1.27 20.26
N GLN A 89 4.39 -0.22 19.68
CA GLN A 89 3.60 -0.30 18.45
C GLN A 89 4.46 -0.32 17.17
N LEU A 90 5.80 -0.24 17.27
CA LEU A 90 6.69 -0.21 16.10
C LEU A 90 6.55 -1.45 15.23
N ASP A 91 6.44 -2.63 15.85
CA ASP A 91 6.30 -3.89 15.12
C ASP A 91 4.95 -4.00 14.41
N GLU A 92 3.89 -3.42 14.99
CA GLU A 92 2.56 -3.36 14.38
C GLU A 92 2.57 -2.43 13.15
N VAL A 93 3.26 -1.28 13.23
CA VAL A 93 3.42 -0.38 12.08
C VAL A 93 4.29 -0.99 10.99
N LYS A 94 5.32 -1.75 11.35
CA LYS A 94 6.11 -2.54 10.37
C LYS A 94 5.26 -3.61 9.70
N ALA A 95 4.42 -4.33 10.44
CA ALA A 95 3.51 -5.32 9.86
C ALA A 95 2.48 -4.66 8.91
N LEU A 96 2.00 -3.45 9.24
CA LEU A 96 1.18 -2.66 8.33
C LEU A 96 1.95 -2.29 7.06
N LEU A 97 3.19 -1.84 7.17
CA LEU A 97 4.05 -1.53 6.02
C LEU A 97 4.25 -2.76 5.13
N GLU A 98 4.57 -3.92 5.72
CA GLU A 98 4.72 -5.18 4.99
C GLU A 98 3.43 -5.56 4.26
N THR A 99 2.27 -5.34 4.88
CA THR A 99 0.96 -5.60 4.27
C THR A 99 0.73 -4.69 3.07
N VAL A 100 1.08 -3.39 3.17
CA VAL A 100 0.98 -2.44 2.05
C VAL A 100 1.95 -2.83 0.92
N GLU A 101 3.19 -3.24 1.24
CA GLU A 101 4.15 -3.69 0.24
C GLU A 101 3.77 -5.02 -0.43
N GLN A 102 3.17 -5.94 0.33
CA GLN A 102 2.60 -7.18 -0.22
C GLN A 102 1.49 -6.84 -1.21
N PHE A 103 0.60 -5.92 -0.84
CA PHE A 103 -0.43 -5.41 -1.74
C PHE A 103 0.19 -4.78 -3.00
N GLN A 104 1.22 -3.94 -2.87
CA GLN A 104 1.91 -3.36 -4.03
C GLN A 104 2.49 -4.42 -4.96
N ARG A 105 3.09 -5.48 -4.42
CA ARG A 105 3.64 -6.57 -5.23
C ARG A 105 2.53 -7.30 -6.00
N SER A 106 1.43 -7.63 -5.33
CA SER A 106 0.26 -8.23 -5.97
C SER A 106 -0.34 -7.31 -7.05
N ALA A 107 -0.57 -6.04 -6.72
CA ALA A 107 -1.09 -5.05 -7.64
C ALA A 107 -0.19 -4.87 -8.87
N ARG A 108 1.14 -4.76 -8.69
CA ARG A 108 2.08 -4.68 -9.82
C ARG A 108 2.11 -5.94 -10.66
N SER A 109 1.93 -7.11 -10.06
CA SER A 109 1.84 -8.37 -10.81
C SER A 109 0.63 -8.34 -11.74
N VAL A 110 -0.52 -7.90 -11.22
CA VAL A 110 -1.75 -7.76 -12.01
C VAL A 110 -1.60 -6.66 -13.06
N LEU A 111 -1.02 -5.52 -12.74
CA LEU A 111 -0.76 -4.44 -13.72
C LEU A 111 0.14 -4.92 -14.86
N LYS A 112 1.20 -5.69 -14.58
CA LYS A 112 2.05 -6.30 -15.63
C LYS A 112 1.32 -7.36 -16.45
N GLY A 113 0.43 -8.13 -15.82
CA GLY A 113 -0.42 -9.10 -16.52
C GLY A 113 -1.47 -8.43 -17.40
N ALA A 114 -2.02 -7.30 -16.95
CA ALA A 114 -3.03 -6.50 -17.63
C ALA A 114 -2.53 -5.91 -18.97
N GLU A 115 -1.22 -5.66 -19.09
CA GLU A 115 -0.59 -5.26 -20.35
C GLU A 115 -0.62 -6.37 -21.42
N LEU A 116 -0.71 -7.64 -21.02
CA LEU A 116 -0.69 -8.81 -21.91
C LEU A 116 -2.08 -9.39 -22.18
N SER A 117 -3.00 -9.24 -21.22
CA SER A 117 -4.39 -9.72 -21.31
C SER A 117 -5.27 -8.85 -20.42
N PRO A 118 -6.51 -8.52 -20.81
CA PRO A 118 -7.43 -7.77 -19.96
C PRO A 118 -7.57 -8.49 -18.61
N ALA A 119 -7.24 -7.79 -17.51
CA ALA A 119 -7.42 -8.29 -16.16
C ALA A 119 -8.92 -8.41 -15.86
N CYS A 120 -9.30 -9.45 -15.10
CA CYS A 120 -10.70 -9.64 -14.72
C CYS A 120 -11.16 -8.44 -13.87
N PRO A 121 -12.32 -7.82 -14.19
CA PRO A 121 -12.81 -6.66 -13.45
C PRO A 121 -13.03 -6.98 -11.96
N GLU A 122 -13.44 -8.21 -11.65
CA GLU A 122 -13.61 -8.72 -10.27
C GLU A 122 -12.30 -8.72 -9.47
N GLU A 123 -11.18 -9.08 -10.10
CA GLU A 123 -9.86 -9.07 -9.45
C GLU A 123 -9.37 -7.64 -9.19
N LEU A 124 -9.66 -6.74 -10.13
CA LEU A 124 -9.36 -5.31 -10.00
C LEU A 124 -10.15 -4.67 -8.85
N GLU A 125 -11.45 -4.98 -8.76
CA GLU A 125 -12.33 -4.54 -7.68
C GLU A 125 -11.89 -5.08 -6.32
N ALA A 126 -11.53 -6.36 -6.24
CA ALA A 126 -11.02 -6.96 -5.01
C ALA A 126 -9.73 -6.28 -4.53
N LEU A 127 -8.81 -5.94 -5.46
CA LEU A 127 -7.60 -5.20 -5.13
C LEU A 127 -7.90 -3.76 -4.70
N LEU A 128 -8.85 -3.07 -5.35
CA LEU A 128 -9.24 -1.72 -4.95
C LEU A 128 -9.91 -1.69 -3.57
N GLU A 129 -10.73 -2.68 -3.26
CA GLU A 129 -11.35 -2.85 -1.95
C GLU A 129 -10.31 -3.23 -0.88
N GLN A 130 -9.32 -4.05 -1.21
CA GLN A 130 -8.21 -4.30 -0.30
C GLN A 130 -7.40 -3.01 -0.08
N GLY A 131 -7.12 -2.25 -1.13
CA GLY A 131 -6.42 -0.98 -1.09
C GLY A 131 -7.16 0.12 -0.33
N SER A 132 -8.50 0.11 -0.30
CA SER A 132 -9.31 1.07 0.46
C SER A 132 -9.21 0.85 1.98
N ARG A 133 -9.00 -0.41 2.39
CA ARG A 133 -8.81 -0.82 3.79
C ARG A 133 -7.40 -0.57 4.32
N LEU A 134 -6.43 -0.28 3.46
CA LEU A 134 -5.08 0.04 3.88
C LEU A 134 -5.02 1.45 4.50
N ALA A 135 -4.30 1.56 5.62
CA ALA A 135 -4.05 2.83 6.30
C ALA A 135 -3.21 3.81 5.45
N ALA A 136 -2.42 3.29 4.49
CA ALA A 136 -1.69 4.06 3.51
C ALA A 136 -2.23 3.80 2.10
N GLU A 137 -2.32 4.83 1.27
CA GLU A 137 -2.74 4.70 -0.13
C GLU A 137 -1.53 4.45 -1.03
N PRO A 138 -1.38 3.24 -1.59
CA PRO A 138 -0.30 2.94 -2.53
C PRO A 138 -0.61 3.56 -3.91
N PRO A 139 0.41 4.04 -4.64
CA PRO A 139 0.22 4.69 -5.96
C PRO A 139 -0.43 3.76 -6.99
N GLU A 140 -0.30 2.45 -6.83
CA GLU A 140 -0.91 1.42 -7.68
C GLU A 140 -2.45 1.48 -7.65
N CYS A 141 -3.07 1.92 -6.56
CA CYS A 141 -4.53 2.05 -6.48
C CYS A 141 -5.08 3.08 -7.49
N ALA A 142 -4.33 4.14 -7.77
CA ALA A 142 -4.72 5.13 -8.78
C ALA A 142 -4.67 4.54 -10.20
N LEU A 143 -3.64 3.72 -10.48
CA LEU A 143 -3.49 3.02 -11.76
C LEU A 143 -4.58 1.96 -11.96
N LEU A 144 -4.87 1.16 -10.93
CA LEU A 144 -5.92 0.14 -10.96
C LEU A 144 -7.30 0.75 -11.21
N ARG A 145 -7.63 1.90 -10.57
CA ARG A 145 -8.87 2.64 -10.86
C ARG A 145 -8.93 3.11 -12.31
N GLY A 146 -7.83 3.64 -12.84
CA GLY A 146 -7.77 4.06 -14.25
C GLY A 146 -8.00 2.90 -15.22
N LEU A 147 -7.46 1.71 -14.93
CA LEU A 147 -7.70 0.51 -15.75
C LEU A 147 -9.16 0.03 -15.65
N GLN A 148 -9.77 0.10 -14.46
CA GLN A 148 -11.19 -0.24 -14.29
C GLN A 148 -12.08 0.68 -15.13
N GLU A 149 -11.79 1.98 -15.10
CA GLU A 149 -12.50 2.97 -15.90
C GLU A 149 -12.31 2.71 -17.40
N GLN A 150 -11.08 2.43 -17.85
CA GLN A 150 -10.82 2.06 -19.25
C GLN A 150 -11.58 0.81 -19.68
N GLY A 151 -11.62 -0.23 -18.85
CA GLY A 151 -12.40 -1.45 -19.10
C GLY A 151 -13.89 -1.15 -19.23
N ARG A 152 -14.44 -0.33 -18.32
CA ARG A 152 -15.85 0.10 -18.37
C ARG A 152 -16.17 0.91 -19.63
N TRP A 153 -15.27 1.80 -20.05
CA TRP A 153 -15.41 2.55 -21.30
C TRP A 153 -15.38 1.65 -22.54
N LEU A 154 -14.59 0.57 -22.52
CA LEU A 154 -14.56 -0.41 -23.61
C LEU A 154 -15.85 -1.23 -23.68
N GLU A 155 -16.41 -1.64 -22.54
CA GLU A 155 -17.71 -2.33 -22.48
C GLU A 155 -18.87 -1.42 -22.92
N GLU A 156 -18.85 -0.14 -22.54
CA GLU A 156 -19.90 0.82 -22.92
C GLU A 156 -19.75 1.36 -24.35
N SER A 157 -18.64 1.03 -25.04
CA SER A 157 -18.38 1.53 -26.39
C SER A 157 -19.21 0.78 -27.43
N VAL A 158 -20.40 1.31 -27.73
CA VAL A 158 -21.26 0.88 -28.83
C VAL A 158 -20.51 0.78 -30.17
N ALA A 159 -19.44 1.56 -30.36
CA ALA A 159 -18.60 1.50 -31.55
C ALA A 159 -17.82 0.17 -31.66
N VAL A 160 -17.38 -0.40 -30.54
CA VAL A 160 -16.70 -1.71 -30.51
C VAL A 160 -17.70 -2.82 -30.82
N GLU A 161 -18.90 -2.77 -30.23
CA GLU A 161 -19.98 -3.73 -30.55
C GLU A 161 -20.39 -3.66 -32.02
N THR A 162 -20.53 -2.45 -32.57
CA THR A 162 -20.88 -2.25 -33.98
C THR A 162 -19.80 -2.81 -34.91
N ALA A 163 -18.53 -2.49 -34.65
CA ALA A 163 -17.42 -3.01 -35.44
C ALA A 163 -17.30 -4.54 -35.35
N MET A 164 -17.55 -5.13 -34.17
CA MET A 164 -17.58 -6.58 -33.98
C MET A 164 -18.69 -7.24 -34.81
N ALA A 165 -19.89 -6.63 -34.80
CA ALA A 165 -21.03 -7.12 -35.57
C ALA A 165 -20.78 -7.04 -37.09
N GLU A 166 -20.21 -5.94 -37.58
CA GLU A 166 -19.84 -5.78 -38.99
C GLU A 166 -18.80 -6.84 -39.42
N LEU A 167 -17.79 -7.10 -38.59
CA LEU A 167 -16.78 -8.13 -38.87
C LEU A 167 -17.38 -9.54 -38.91
N GLN A 168 -18.32 -9.87 -38.02
CA GLN A 168 -19.03 -11.14 -38.03
C GLN A 168 -19.92 -11.31 -39.28
N GLU A 169 -20.56 -10.23 -39.73
CA GLU A 169 -21.32 -10.26 -40.99
C GLU A 169 -20.39 -10.50 -42.18
N LEU A 170 -19.25 -9.81 -42.25
CA LEU A 170 -18.26 -10.01 -43.30
C LEU A 170 -17.68 -11.42 -43.31
N LEU A 171 -17.41 -11.99 -42.13
CA LEU A 171 -16.95 -13.38 -42.00
C LEU A 171 -18.00 -14.35 -42.57
N THR A 172 -19.27 -14.17 -42.18
CA THR A 172 -20.38 -15.00 -42.66
C THR A 172 -20.55 -14.91 -44.18
N ILE A 173 -20.39 -13.70 -44.73
CA ILE A 173 -20.41 -13.49 -46.18
C ILE A 173 -19.25 -14.22 -46.85
N ALA A 174 -18.04 -14.13 -46.29
CA ALA A 174 -16.86 -14.78 -46.83
C ALA A 174 -17.00 -16.31 -46.84
N GLU A 175 -17.42 -16.92 -45.74
CA GLU A 175 -17.69 -18.35 -45.62
C GLU A 175 -18.71 -18.82 -46.67
N ARG A 176 -19.79 -18.06 -46.87
CA ARG A 176 -20.81 -18.37 -47.89
C ARG A 176 -20.26 -18.30 -49.32
N TRP A 177 -19.35 -17.37 -49.60
CA TRP A 177 -18.69 -17.29 -50.90
C TRP A 177 -17.72 -18.46 -51.12
N GLU A 178 -17.06 -18.90 -50.07
CA GLU A 178 -16.18 -20.07 -50.09
C GLU A 178 -16.96 -21.36 -50.42
N GLU A 179 -18.10 -21.60 -49.78
CA GLU A 179 -18.98 -22.73 -50.10
C GLU A 179 -19.44 -22.73 -51.56
N LYS A 180 -19.84 -21.56 -52.08
CA LYS A 180 -20.26 -21.43 -53.48
C LYS A 180 -19.12 -21.72 -54.45
N ALA A 181 -17.93 -21.21 -54.15
CA ALA A 181 -16.74 -21.46 -54.95
C ALA A 181 -16.41 -22.96 -54.96
N GLN A 182 -16.55 -23.64 -53.82
CA GLN A 182 -16.31 -25.07 -53.69
C GLN A 182 -17.30 -25.91 -54.50
N ILE A 183 -18.61 -25.61 -54.45
CA ILE A 183 -19.63 -26.25 -55.29
C ILE A 183 -19.28 -26.10 -56.78
N CYS A 184 -18.92 -24.88 -57.19
CA CYS A 184 -18.53 -24.62 -58.58
C CYS A 184 -17.28 -25.41 -59.02
N LEU A 185 -16.36 -25.71 -58.10
CA LEU A 185 -15.21 -26.56 -58.39
C LEU A 185 -15.64 -28.02 -58.51
N GLU A 186 -16.45 -28.54 -57.59
CA GLU A 186 -16.96 -29.92 -57.60
C GLU A 186 -17.78 -30.24 -58.85
N ASP A 187 -18.65 -29.33 -59.29
CA ASP A 187 -19.42 -29.48 -60.53
C ASP A 187 -18.52 -29.64 -61.76
N ARG A 188 -17.37 -28.95 -61.79
CA ARG A 188 -16.40 -29.05 -62.89
C ARG A 188 -15.63 -30.37 -62.88
N TYR A 189 -15.30 -30.90 -61.70
CA TYR A 189 -14.64 -32.21 -61.59
C TYR A 189 -15.62 -33.37 -61.84
N SER A 190 -16.91 -33.18 -61.56
CA SER A 190 -17.96 -34.19 -61.78
C SER A 190 -18.39 -34.32 -63.25
N ALA A 191 -18.07 -33.31 -64.07
CA ALA A 191 -18.42 -33.25 -65.48
C ALA A 191 -17.30 -33.74 -66.43
N GLN A 192 -16.18 -34.22 -65.89
CA GLN A 192 -15.06 -34.85 -66.62
C GLN A 192 -15.08 -36.36 -66.42
#